data_AF-C4XUA2-F1
#
_entry.id   AF-C4XUA2-F1
#
_cell.length_a   1.000
_cell.length_b   1.000
_cell.length_c   1.000
_cell.angle_alpha   90.00
_cell.angle_beta   90.00
_cell.angle_gamma   90.00
#
_symmetry.space_group_name_H-M   'P 1'
#
loop_
_entity.id
_entity.type
_entity.pdbx_description
1 polymer ?
#
loop_
_entity_poly.entity_id
_entity_poly.type
_entity_poly.pdbx_seq_one_letter_code
_entity_poly.pdbx_strand_id
1 'polypeptide(L)'
;MHKNGGSMDKLTPPSSSTTATRGSVIVAVIGAIIVLGVLAAAIQKQFGTSSSSVVTENRADSATYAAYSGLAFAAAQNDSALAAMHTAGATNYTLATGLTFNLTVGAKNTGTGKYPVSVIGTANPGAGYEANAYMSASITPVSSGGGEDDGGVSDYVMSSGGTAKVAGYVAGDVLANTVTLQGGSTVAGSLTTTSTTTPLVISGGVTVGGTGEVICSNSSITVSGGSDVVNGTLYSQGDVTIDGGATVNGDIYAKGSVTVSGGSTVNGNIHSQASVSLTSAKIGSSTVKRFIYAAGTVTATGGSTIYVDIHSQTNIALQNITVYGNMYAKTGVTTQQYLTHLYGNIYTNPTAPTAPVACASYTAPTAPIFTASTARNITSQTTITAGNYYYTSFSTNWIDLCLDVSGGDINIFVSGNASSNATIYVKTSTSGNCFTNSNKMNSIDETFSASAAKVFLYTGGTFTLGGGVDWFGTVLANGNIYPGGGSSIIGSLHSINGSVNPNSTWYEIKYVQSNYLSSH
;
A
#
# COMPACT_ATOMS: atom_id res chain seq x y z
N MET A 1 -41.49 91.82 -9.10
CA MET A 1 -41.56 93.13 -9.76
C MET A 1 -41.17 92.91 -11.23
N HIS A 2 -42.14 92.87 -12.14
CA HIS A 2 -42.41 93.91 -13.17
C HIS A 2 -41.21 94.12 -14.14
N LYS A 3 -41.32 94.07 -15.48
CA LYS A 3 -42.46 94.14 -16.42
C LYS A 3 -41.93 93.83 -17.86
N ASN A 4 -42.80 93.22 -18.69
CA ASN A 4 -43.11 93.42 -20.13
C ASN A 4 -41.98 93.55 -21.19
N GLY A 5 -42.09 93.05 -22.43
CA GLY A 5 -43.18 92.44 -23.20
C GLY A 5 -42.92 92.51 -24.73
N GLY A 6 -43.73 91.78 -25.53
CA GLY A 6 -43.85 91.86 -27.00
C GLY A 6 -43.09 90.75 -27.77
N SER A 7 -43.60 90.05 -28.79
CA SER A 7 -44.78 90.24 -29.65
C SER A 7 -45.21 88.90 -30.28
N MET A 8 -46.47 88.84 -30.69
CA MET A 8 -47.18 87.76 -31.38
C MET A 8 -46.64 87.50 -32.79
N ASP A 9 -46.71 86.24 -33.25
CA ASP A 9 -47.44 85.95 -34.49
C ASP A 9 -48.00 84.52 -34.55
N LYS A 10 -49.26 84.45 -34.97
CA LYS A 10 -50.07 83.25 -35.18
C LYS A 10 -49.69 82.58 -36.52
N LEU A 11 -49.78 81.25 -36.59
CA LEU A 11 -50.40 80.52 -37.70
C LEU A 11 -50.64 79.05 -37.30
N THR A 12 -51.90 78.65 -37.35
CA THR A 12 -52.45 77.27 -37.32
C THR A 12 -53.21 77.09 -38.66
N PRO A 13 -53.61 75.87 -39.12
CA PRO A 13 -53.23 74.48 -38.82
C PRO A 13 -53.01 73.68 -40.18
N PRO A 14 -53.09 72.33 -40.34
CA PRO A 14 -54.24 71.47 -39.99
C PRO A 14 -53.92 70.12 -39.33
N SER A 15 -54.98 69.58 -38.74
CA SER A 15 -55.20 68.23 -38.21
C SER A 15 -54.85 67.08 -39.17
N SER A 16 -54.20 66.03 -38.65
CA SER A 16 -54.23 64.69 -39.25
C SER A 16 -54.41 63.58 -38.20
N SER A 17 -55.62 63.00 -38.23
CA SER A 17 -55.87 61.56 -38.28
C SER A 17 -55.28 60.65 -37.19
N THR A 18 -56.08 60.44 -36.14
CA THR A 18 -56.07 59.26 -35.26
C THR A 18 -56.60 58.01 -35.98
N THR A 19 -55.77 57.24 -36.69
CA THR A 19 -56.00 55.78 -36.90
C THR A 19 -54.77 55.11 -37.52
N ALA A 20 -53.84 54.57 -36.72
CA ALA A 20 -52.93 53.47 -37.15
C ALA A 20 -52.01 52.94 -36.03
N THR A 21 -52.45 52.88 -34.76
CA THR A 21 -51.58 52.42 -33.65
C THR A 21 -51.91 51.02 -33.14
N ARG A 22 -52.56 50.19 -33.96
CA ARG A 22 -52.81 48.77 -33.66
C ARG A 22 -52.18 47.79 -34.67
N GLY A 23 -51.66 48.27 -35.80
CA GLY A 23 -50.95 47.43 -36.78
C GLY A 23 -49.44 47.27 -36.51
N SER A 24 -48.78 48.30 -35.97
CA SER A 24 -47.33 48.27 -35.74
C SER A 24 -46.92 47.43 -34.53
N VAL A 25 -47.78 47.32 -33.52
CA VAL A 25 -47.51 46.49 -32.33
C VAL A 25 -47.56 45.00 -32.69
N ILE A 26 -48.50 44.58 -33.56
CA ILE A 26 -48.59 43.18 -34.00
C ILE A 26 -47.39 42.82 -34.90
N VAL A 27 -46.97 43.71 -35.80
CA VAL A 27 -45.79 43.49 -36.65
C VAL A 27 -44.49 43.47 -35.82
N ALA A 28 -44.36 44.33 -34.80
CA ALA A 28 -43.23 44.31 -33.88
C ALA A 28 -43.19 43.05 -33.00
N VAL A 29 -44.35 42.56 -32.56
CA VAL A 29 -44.47 41.30 -31.79
C VAL A 29 -44.14 40.09 -32.67
N ILE A 30 -44.63 40.04 -33.92
CA ILE A 30 -44.28 38.97 -34.86
C ILE A 30 -42.78 39.02 -35.21
N GLY A 31 -42.21 40.22 -35.42
CA GLY A 31 -40.78 40.40 -35.62
C GLY A 31 -39.94 39.92 -34.43
N ALA A 32 -40.36 40.23 -33.20
CA ALA A 32 -39.70 39.78 -31.98
C ALA A 32 -39.81 38.26 -31.78
N ILE A 33 -40.94 37.63 -32.13
CA ILE A 33 -41.13 36.17 -32.06
C ILE A 33 -40.26 35.45 -33.10
N ILE A 34 -40.12 36.00 -34.31
CA ILE A 34 -39.23 35.45 -35.34
C ILE A 34 -37.77 35.56 -34.91
N VAL A 35 -37.37 36.70 -34.33
CA VAL A 35 -36.01 36.89 -33.79
C VAL A 35 -35.72 35.96 -32.60
N LEU A 36 -36.69 35.75 -31.70
CA LEU A 36 -36.59 34.78 -30.61
C LEU A 36 -36.55 33.33 -31.11
N GLY A 37 -37.27 32.99 -32.18
CA GLY A 37 -37.20 31.67 -32.82
C GLY A 37 -35.84 31.39 -33.46
N VAL A 38 -35.23 32.40 -34.10
CA VAL A 38 -33.86 32.31 -34.65
C VAL A 38 -32.82 32.23 -33.54
N LEU A 39 -32.99 32.98 -32.44
CA LEU A 39 -32.12 32.91 -31.27
C LEU A 39 -32.23 31.56 -30.55
N ALA A 40 -33.44 31.00 -30.43
CA ALA A 40 -33.67 29.67 -29.87
C ALA A 40 -33.04 28.55 -30.74
N ALA A 41 -33.09 28.67 -32.06
CA ALA A 41 -32.43 27.73 -32.97
C ALA A 41 -30.89 27.83 -32.93
N ALA A 42 -30.34 29.03 -32.75
CA ALA A 42 -28.91 29.25 -32.56
C ALA A 42 -28.43 28.71 -31.20
N ILE A 43 -29.21 28.95 -30.15
CA ILE A 43 -28.96 28.45 -28.79
C ILE A 43 -29.07 26.91 -28.72
N GLN A 44 -30.02 26.29 -29.44
CA GLN A 44 -30.09 24.83 -29.55
C GLN A 44 -28.87 24.22 -30.27
N LYS A 45 -28.29 24.90 -31.29
CA LYS A 45 -27.06 24.44 -31.95
C LYS A 45 -25.82 24.58 -31.05
N GLN A 46 -25.79 25.59 -30.18
CA GLN A 46 -24.67 25.83 -29.28
C GLN A 46 -24.70 24.93 -28.02
N PHE A 47 -25.89 24.56 -27.53
CA PHE A 47 -26.05 23.56 -26.45
C PHE A 47 -26.02 22.10 -26.95
N GLY A 48 -26.45 21.83 -28.18
CA GLY A 48 -26.34 20.51 -28.79
C GLY A 48 -24.88 20.08 -28.98
N THR A 49 -24.00 21.01 -29.35
CA THR A 49 -22.57 20.75 -29.52
C THR A 49 -21.81 20.62 -28.19
N SER A 50 -22.10 21.46 -27.19
CA SER A 50 -21.46 21.37 -25.87
C SER A 50 -21.96 20.18 -25.03
N SER A 51 -23.24 19.81 -25.13
CA SER A 51 -23.74 18.57 -24.52
C SER A 51 -23.16 17.32 -25.20
N SER A 52 -22.97 17.34 -26.52
CA SER A 52 -22.32 16.23 -27.24
C SER A 52 -20.84 16.10 -26.92
N SER A 53 -20.09 17.21 -26.77
CA SER A 53 -18.69 17.16 -26.36
C SER A 53 -18.55 16.69 -24.92
N VAL A 54 -19.39 17.18 -24.01
CA VAL A 54 -19.39 16.75 -22.59
C VAL A 54 -19.81 15.29 -22.45
N VAL A 55 -20.80 14.82 -23.20
CA VAL A 55 -21.19 13.39 -23.21
C VAL A 55 -20.08 12.55 -23.82
N THR A 56 -19.42 13.00 -24.89
CA THR A 56 -18.31 12.27 -25.52
C THR A 56 -17.09 12.19 -24.60
N GLU A 57 -16.75 13.29 -23.92
CA GLU A 57 -15.64 13.38 -22.97
C GLU A 57 -15.91 12.52 -21.73
N ASN A 58 -17.10 12.61 -21.12
CA ASN A 58 -17.50 11.73 -20.01
C ASN A 58 -17.47 10.24 -20.38
N ARG A 59 -17.76 9.90 -21.63
CA ARG A 59 -17.72 8.50 -22.12
C ARG A 59 -16.31 8.03 -22.39
N ALA A 60 -15.47 8.88 -22.96
CA ALA A 60 -14.04 8.60 -23.13
C ALA A 60 -13.36 8.42 -21.76
N ASP A 61 -13.72 9.24 -20.77
CA ASP A 61 -13.26 9.12 -19.39
C ASP A 61 -13.76 7.82 -18.75
N SER A 62 -15.04 7.46 -18.96
CA SER A 62 -15.60 6.19 -18.47
C SER A 62 -14.92 4.96 -19.09
N ALA A 63 -14.63 5.00 -20.39
CA ALA A 63 -13.89 3.96 -21.08
C ALA A 63 -12.43 3.89 -20.58
N THR A 64 -11.80 5.05 -20.34
CA THR A 64 -10.44 5.14 -19.78
C THR A 64 -10.41 4.57 -18.36
N TYR A 65 -11.43 4.84 -17.55
CA TYR A 65 -11.57 4.25 -16.22
C TYR A 65 -11.73 2.73 -16.26
N ALA A 66 -12.52 2.20 -17.21
CA ALA A 66 -12.64 0.76 -17.40
C ALA A 66 -11.29 0.14 -17.81
N ALA A 67 -10.52 0.82 -18.67
CA ALA A 67 -9.19 0.38 -19.07
C ALA A 67 -8.21 0.40 -17.89
N TYR A 68 -8.24 1.46 -17.08
CA TYR A 68 -7.44 1.57 -15.86
C TYR A 68 -7.81 0.49 -14.85
N SER A 69 -9.10 0.19 -14.69
CA SER A 69 -9.59 -0.89 -13.83
C SER A 69 -9.06 -2.25 -14.28
N GLY A 70 -8.98 -2.51 -15.59
CA GLY A 70 -8.36 -3.73 -16.10
C GLY A 70 -6.85 -3.80 -15.88
N LEU A 71 -6.14 -2.66 -15.98
CA LEU A 71 -4.72 -2.61 -15.62
C LEU A 71 -4.50 -2.83 -14.13
N ALA A 72 -5.32 -2.23 -13.27
CA ALA A 72 -5.28 -2.42 -11.83
C ALA A 72 -5.61 -3.88 -11.45
N PHE A 73 -6.61 -4.48 -12.10
CA PHE A 73 -6.95 -5.89 -11.92
C PHE A 73 -5.77 -6.79 -12.28
N ALA A 74 -5.12 -6.56 -13.43
CA ALA A 74 -3.92 -7.30 -13.82
C ALA A 74 -2.74 -7.06 -12.87
N ALA A 75 -2.56 -5.82 -12.40
CA ALA A 75 -1.53 -5.44 -11.42
C ALA A 75 -1.72 -6.09 -10.05
N ALA A 76 -2.94 -6.53 -9.71
CA ALA A 76 -3.25 -7.24 -8.48
C ALA A 76 -3.06 -8.76 -8.58
N GLN A 77 -2.73 -9.29 -9.76
CA GLN A 77 -2.59 -10.73 -9.96
C GLN A 77 -1.18 -11.24 -9.60
N ASN A 78 -1.14 -12.44 -9.04
CA ASN A 78 0.10 -13.18 -8.85
C ASN A 78 0.61 -13.80 -10.17
N ASP A 79 1.82 -14.37 -10.14
CA ASP A 79 2.49 -14.92 -11.32
C ASP A 79 1.68 -16.02 -12.02
N SER A 80 1.07 -16.90 -11.22
CA SER A 80 0.24 -18.02 -11.72
C SER A 80 -1.02 -17.52 -12.41
N ALA A 81 -1.73 -16.56 -11.81
CA ALA A 81 -2.92 -15.96 -12.39
C ALA A 81 -2.61 -15.20 -13.69
N LEU A 82 -1.51 -14.45 -13.76
CA LEU A 82 -1.08 -13.80 -15.00
C LEU A 82 -0.69 -14.80 -16.09
N ALA A 83 -0.03 -15.91 -15.73
CA ALA A 83 0.27 -16.98 -16.68
C ALA A 83 -1.00 -17.68 -17.21
N ALA A 84 -1.99 -17.90 -16.34
CA ALA A 84 -3.29 -18.45 -16.72
C ALA A 84 -4.05 -17.49 -17.64
N MET A 85 -4.06 -16.18 -17.33
CA MET A 85 -4.66 -15.15 -18.19
C MET A 85 -3.94 -15.05 -19.55
N HIS A 86 -2.62 -15.19 -19.57
CA HIS A 86 -1.87 -15.26 -20.82
C HIS A 86 -2.33 -16.45 -21.69
N THR A 87 -2.53 -17.62 -21.06
CA THR A 87 -2.98 -18.84 -21.75
C THR A 87 -4.43 -18.73 -22.23
N ALA A 88 -5.29 -18.07 -21.45
CA ALA A 88 -6.69 -17.83 -21.80
C ALA A 88 -6.86 -16.82 -22.95
N GLY A 89 -5.87 -15.94 -23.17
CA GLY A 89 -5.93 -14.90 -24.19
C GLY A 89 -6.85 -13.73 -23.77
N ALA A 90 -7.34 -13.00 -24.77
CA ALA A 90 -8.16 -11.80 -24.55
C ALA A 90 -9.46 -12.13 -23.80
N THR A 91 -9.64 -11.61 -22.59
CA THR A 91 -10.76 -11.92 -21.70
C THR A 91 -11.58 -10.67 -21.40
N ASN A 92 -12.91 -10.77 -21.52
CA ASN A 92 -13.85 -9.68 -21.23
C ASN A 92 -14.33 -9.73 -19.78
N TYR A 93 -14.27 -8.59 -19.09
CA TYR A 93 -14.75 -8.41 -17.73
C TYR A 93 -15.82 -7.32 -17.71
N THR A 94 -16.88 -7.54 -16.91
CA THR A 94 -17.97 -6.58 -16.73
C THR A 94 -17.92 -6.02 -15.32
N LEU A 95 -17.83 -4.69 -15.20
CA LEU A 95 -17.87 -3.97 -13.94
C LEU A 95 -19.33 -3.78 -13.50
N ALA A 96 -19.56 -3.64 -12.19
CA ALA A 96 -20.90 -3.45 -11.62
C ALA A 96 -21.67 -2.23 -12.19
N THR A 97 -20.95 -1.28 -12.78
CA THR A 97 -21.49 -0.06 -13.41
C THR A 97 -21.94 -0.27 -14.86
N GLY A 98 -21.84 -1.48 -15.42
CA GLY A 98 -22.17 -1.79 -16.81
C GLY A 98 -21.06 -1.43 -17.81
N LEU A 99 -19.92 -0.94 -17.33
CA LEU A 99 -18.70 -0.79 -18.12
C LEU A 99 -18.04 -2.15 -18.32
N THR A 100 -17.32 -2.34 -19.41
CA THR A 100 -16.56 -3.56 -19.66
C THR A 100 -15.10 -3.24 -19.94
N PHE A 101 -14.20 -4.18 -19.68
CA PHE A 101 -12.85 -4.11 -20.22
C PHE A 101 -12.42 -5.45 -20.79
N ASN A 102 -11.71 -5.42 -21.92
CA ASN A 102 -11.05 -6.56 -22.52
C ASN A 102 -9.57 -6.53 -22.14
N LEU A 103 -9.12 -7.51 -21.37
CA LEU A 103 -7.75 -7.63 -20.89
C LEU A 103 -7.01 -8.70 -21.69
N THR A 104 -5.80 -8.38 -22.14
CA THR A 104 -4.86 -9.33 -22.75
C THR A 104 -3.53 -9.27 -22.02
N VAL A 105 -3.04 -10.43 -21.58
CA VAL A 105 -1.74 -10.59 -20.92
C VAL A 105 -0.79 -11.29 -21.90
N GLY A 106 0.34 -10.67 -22.21
CA GLY A 106 1.39 -11.26 -23.04
C GLY A 106 2.35 -12.13 -22.24
N ALA A 107 3.27 -12.82 -22.92
CA ALA A 107 4.20 -13.73 -22.27
C ALA A 107 5.14 -13.02 -21.28
N LYS A 108 5.46 -13.68 -20.16
CA LYS A 108 6.38 -13.17 -19.14
C LYS A 108 7.76 -12.90 -19.73
N ASN A 109 8.30 -11.71 -19.48
CA ASN A 109 9.67 -11.38 -19.82
C ASN A 109 10.62 -11.94 -18.74
N THR A 110 11.35 -13.00 -19.07
CA THR A 110 12.24 -13.71 -18.12
C THR A 110 13.40 -12.86 -17.59
N GLY A 111 13.81 -11.81 -18.32
CA GLY A 111 14.89 -10.91 -17.88
C GLY A 111 14.45 -9.85 -16.86
N THR A 112 13.15 -9.53 -16.82
CA THR A 112 12.61 -8.49 -15.91
C THR A 112 11.57 -9.02 -14.92
N GLY A 113 11.07 -10.24 -15.13
CA GLY A 113 10.00 -10.85 -14.34
C GLY A 113 8.60 -10.29 -14.60
N LYS A 114 8.42 -9.40 -15.59
CA LYS A 114 7.16 -8.67 -15.83
C LYS A 114 6.33 -9.24 -16.98
N TYR A 115 5.02 -9.02 -16.94
CA TYR A 115 4.08 -9.32 -18.01
C TYR A 115 3.70 -8.05 -18.77
N PRO A 116 3.81 -8.00 -20.11
CA PRO A 116 3.20 -6.94 -20.89
C PRO A 116 1.68 -7.14 -20.91
N VAL A 117 0.93 -6.10 -20.56
CA VAL A 117 -0.54 -6.15 -20.45
C VAL A 117 -1.13 -5.05 -21.33
N SER A 118 -2.18 -5.38 -22.07
CA SER A 118 -3.01 -4.41 -22.79
C SER A 118 -4.47 -4.55 -22.44
N VAL A 119 -5.15 -3.42 -22.28
CA VAL A 119 -6.55 -3.35 -21.88
C VAL A 119 -7.31 -2.41 -22.81
N ILE A 120 -8.47 -2.84 -23.27
CA ILE A 120 -9.47 -1.99 -23.92
C ILE A 120 -10.64 -1.84 -22.97
N GLY A 121 -10.79 -0.66 -22.37
CA GLY A 121 -12.00 -0.32 -21.61
C GLY A 121 -13.09 0.19 -22.54
N THR A 122 -14.32 -0.23 -22.31
CA THR A 122 -15.49 0.07 -23.15
C THR A 122 -16.62 0.61 -22.30
N ALA A 123 -17.17 1.76 -22.71
CA ALA A 123 -18.35 2.36 -22.11
C ALA A 123 -19.56 2.23 -23.05
N ASN A 124 -20.68 1.72 -22.51
CA ASN A 124 -21.92 1.42 -23.23
C ASN A 124 -21.72 0.39 -24.37
N PRO A 125 -21.22 -0.81 -24.06
CA PRO A 125 -20.94 -1.84 -25.07
C PRO A 125 -22.20 -2.19 -25.88
N GLY A 126 -22.07 -2.27 -27.20
CA GLY A 126 -23.16 -2.65 -28.12
C GLY A 126 -24.21 -1.57 -28.37
N ALA A 127 -24.06 -0.37 -27.81
CA ALA A 127 -24.89 0.78 -28.15
C ALA A 127 -24.32 1.51 -29.39
N GLY A 128 -25.16 2.21 -30.15
CA GLY A 128 -24.75 3.02 -31.32
C GLY A 128 -23.82 4.21 -31.02
N TYR A 129 -23.32 4.30 -29.79
CA TYR A 129 -22.45 5.37 -29.32
C TYR A 129 -21.28 4.84 -28.45
N GLU A 130 -20.97 3.55 -28.50
CA GLU A 130 -19.87 2.93 -27.75
C GLU A 130 -18.56 3.77 -27.75
N ALA A 131 -17.91 3.89 -26.59
CA ALA A 131 -16.60 4.53 -26.47
C ALA A 131 -15.58 3.52 -25.97
N ASN A 132 -14.39 3.52 -26.58
CA ASN A 132 -13.29 2.60 -26.26
C ASN A 132 -12.04 3.38 -25.89
N ALA A 133 -11.32 2.92 -24.86
CA ALA A 133 -10.02 3.46 -24.46
C ALA A 133 -9.01 2.33 -24.35
N TYR A 134 -7.84 2.51 -24.96
CA TYR A 134 -6.75 1.54 -24.92
C TYR A 134 -5.68 1.98 -23.93
N MET A 135 -5.25 1.07 -23.08
CA MET A 135 -4.10 1.27 -22.19
C MET A 135 -3.18 0.05 -22.23
N SER A 136 -1.90 0.25 -22.00
CA SER A 136 -0.94 -0.84 -21.84
C SER A 136 0.10 -0.52 -20.77
N ALA A 137 0.60 -1.56 -20.12
CA ALA A 137 1.63 -1.46 -19.08
C ALA A 137 2.51 -2.71 -19.03
N SER A 138 3.67 -2.63 -18.38
CA SER A 138 4.45 -3.79 -17.97
C SER A 138 4.23 -4.03 -16.49
N ILE A 139 3.50 -5.09 -16.16
CA ILE A 139 3.08 -5.43 -14.80
C ILE A 139 4.10 -6.37 -14.19
N THR A 140 4.68 -5.96 -13.06
CA THR A 140 5.32 -6.92 -12.16
C THR A 140 4.20 -7.69 -11.47
N PRO A 141 4.18 -9.02 -11.53
CA PRO A 141 3.25 -9.81 -10.72
C PRO A 141 3.36 -9.38 -9.28
N VAL A 142 2.23 -9.32 -8.57
CA VAL A 142 2.30 -9.22 -7.11
C VAL A 142 3.09 -10.44 -6.64
N SER A 143 4.04 -10.23 -5.72
CA SER A 143 4.62 -11.35 -4.98
C SER A 143 3.47 -12.23 -4.50
N SER A 144 3.63 -13.54 -4.50
CA SER A 144 2.57 -14.50 -4.18
C SER A 144 1.84 -14.25 -2.85
N GLY A 145 2.29 -13.32 -2.00
CA GLY A 145 1.61 -12.83 -0.79
C GLY A 145 0.27 -12.09 -0.97
N GLY A 146 -0.45 -12.34 -2.06
CA GLY A 146 -1.85 -11.94 -2.25
C GLY A 146 -2.71 -13.00 -2.96
N GLY A 147 -2.19 -14.21 -3.17
CA GLY A 147 -3.03 -15.37 -3.45
C GLY A 147 -3.69 -15.83 -2.16
N GLU A 148 -4.66 -16.73 -2.27
CA GLU A 148 -4.98 -17.66 -1.18
C GLU A 148 -3.68 -18.40 -0.86
N ASP A 149 -2.92 -17.82 0.06
CA ASP A 149 -1.80 -18.39 0.75
C ASP A 149 -2.36 -19.65 1.42
N ASP A 150 -1.81 -20.82 1.09
CA ASP A 150 -1.78 -21.88 2.09
C ASP A 150 -0.92 -21.44 3.31
N GLY A 151 -0.27 -20.26 3.24
CA GLY A 151 -0.11 -19.33 4.37
C GLY A 151 0.70 -19.86 5.52
N GLY A 152 1.62 -20.77 5.21
CA GLY A 152 2.52 -21.35 6.19
C GLY A 152 3.40 -20.27 6.79
N VAL A 153 3.62 -20.32 8.10
CA VAL A 153 4.57 -19.42 8.76
C VAL A 153 6.00 -19.51 8.22
N SER A 154 6.31 -20.55 7.44
CA SER A 154 7.62 -20.79 6.84
C SER A 154 8.05 -19.71 5.87
N ASP A 155 7.11 -18.94 5.30
CA ASP A 155 7.41 -17.86 4.34
C ASP A 155 7.86 -16.55 5.03
N TYR A 156 7.71 -16.47 6.34
CA TYR A 156 8.05 -15.29 7.12
C TYR A 156 9.45 -15.43 7.72
N VAL A 157 10.21 -14.33 7.75
CA VAL A 157 11.47 -14.32 8.54
C VAL A 157 11.17 -14.27 10.03
N MET A 158 10.04 -13.67 10.40
CA MET A 158 9.57 -13.61 11.78
C MET A 158 8.06 -13.79 11.84
N SER A 159 7.60 -14.73 12.68
CA SER A 159 6.19 -14.81 13.02
C SER A 159 5.92 -15.01 14.51
N SER A 160 4.83 -14.44 15.01
CA SER A 160 4.50 -14.51 16.44
C SER A 160 3.01 -14.41 16.73
N GLY A 161 2.48 -15.34 17.53
CA GLY A 161 1.14 -15.18 18.12
C GLY A 161 1.04 -14.02 19.13
N GLY A 162 2.18 -13.52 19.61
CA GLY A 162 2.31 -12.36 20.50
C GLY A 162 2.95 -11.15 19.81
N THR A 163 3.97 -10.57 20.46
CA THR A 163 4.68 -9.40 19.90
C THR A 163 5.92 -9.83 19.12
N ALA A 164 6.10 -9.30 17.92
CA ALA A 164 7.39 -9.27 17.23
C ALA A 164 8.03 -7.90 17.42
N LYS A 165 9.20 -7.85 18.04
CA LYS A 165 9.96 -6.60 18.20
C LYS A 165 11.17 -6.55 17.28
N VAL A 166 11.16 -5.59 16.37
CA VAL A 166 12.28 -5.34 15.46
C VAL A 166 13.22 -4.31 16.07
N ALA A 167 14.47 -4.71 16.27
CA ALA A 167 15.51 -3.86 16.84
C ALA A 167 16.80 -4.00 16.04
N GLY A 168 16.82 -3.53 14.80
CA GLY A 168 17.97 -3.65 13.91
C GLY A 168 17.51 -3.95 12.49
N TYR A 169 18.08 -4.95 11.84
CA TYR A 169 17.77 -5.27 10.44
C TYR A 169 17.04 -6.60 10.28
N VAL A 170 15.90 -6.60 9.58
CA VAL A 170 15.12 -7.78 9.25
C VAL A 170 14.93 -7.85 7.74
N ALA A 171 15.53 -8.86 7.10
CA ALA A 171 15.61 -8.95 5.63
C ALA A 171 14.33 -9.44 4.92
N GLY A 172 13.26 -9.78 5.64
CA GLY A 172 12.07 -10.42 5.07
C GLY A 172 10.79 -10.07 5.82
N ASP A 173 9.76 -10.87 5.61
CA ASP A 173 8.39 -10.56 6.04
C ASP A 173 8.15 -10.84 7.52
N VAL A 174 7.45 -9.92 8.18
CA VAL A 174 7.10 -10.00 9.60
C VAL A 174 5.58 -10.11 9.75
N LEU A 175 5.12 -11.16 10.43
CA LEU A 175 3.70 -11.37 10.77
C LEU A 175 3.54 -11.61 12.26
N ALA A 176 2.87 -10.71 12.98
CA ALA A 176 2.59 -10.93 14.40
C ALA A 176 1.25 -10.37 14.85
N ASN A 177 0.79 -10.76 16.04
CA ASN A 177 -0.35 -10.08 16.66
C ASN A 177 -0.06 -8.59 16.83
N THR A 178 1.09 -8.25 17.42
CA THR A 178 1.58 -6.87 17.50
C THR A 178 3.01 -6.79 17.00
N VAL A 179 3.35 -5.70 16.32
CA VAL A 179 4.74 -5.39 15.95
C VAL A 179 5.17 -4.11 16.63
N THR A 180 6.36 -4.13 17.22
CA THR A 180 7.01 -2.93 17.77
C THR A 180 8.34 -2.71 17.06
N LEU A 181 8.60 -1.47 16.67
CA LEU A 181 9.78 -1.08 15.90
C LEU A 181 10.62 -0.16 16.77
N GLN A 182 11.88 -0.52 16.99
CA GLN A 182 12.84 0.36 17.66
C GLN A 182 13.31 1.44 16.67
N GLY A 183 13.57 2.65 17.16
CA GLY A 183 14.13 3.72 16.33
C GLY A 183 15.40 3.27 15.59
N GLY A 184 15.52 3.66 14.33
CA GLY A 184 16.62 3.29 13.44
C GLY A 184 16.57 1.85 12.90
N SER A 185 15.51 1.09 13.18
CA SER A 185 15.36 -0.27 12.65
C SER A 185 14.85 -0.31 11.21
N THR A 186 15.11 -1.43 10.54
CA THR A 186 14.73 -1.68 9.16
C THR A 186 14.03 -3.03 9.02
N VAL A 187 12.88 -3.04 8.36
CA VAL A 187 12.23 -4.25 7.83
C VAL A 187 12.21 -4.14 6.32
N ALA A 188 12.95 -5.01 5.62
CA ALA A 188 13.04 -4.95 4.16
C ALA A 188 11.80 -5.53 3.47
N GLY A 189 11.17 -6.54 4.08
CA GLY A 189 9.98 -7.19 3.56
C GLY A 189 8.67 -6.54 4.01
N SER A 190 7.59 -7.25 3.77
CA SER A 190 6.24 -6.89 4.18
C SER A 190 6.07 -6.98 5.71
N LEU A 191 5.15 -6.17 6.23
CA LEU A 191 4.89 -6.05 7.66
C LEU A 191 3.40 -6.16 7.95
N THR A 192 2.99 -7.19 8.68
CA THR A 192 1.59 -7.44 9.02
C THR A 192 1.37 -7.52 10.53
N THR A 193 0.44 -6.73 11.04
CA THR A 193 -0.08 -6.83 12.42
C THR A 193 -1.52 -7.32 12.42
N THR A 194 -1.80 -8.42 13.12
CA THR A 194 -3.15 -9.02 13.15
C THR A 194 -4.05 -8.46 14.24
N SER A 195 -3.49 -7.76 15.23
CA SER A 195 -4.24 -7.06 16.29
C SER A 195 -5.26 -6.07 15.73
N THR A 196 -6.47 -6.13 16.25
CA THR A 196 -7.57 -5.21 15.91
C THR A 196 -7.65 -4.00 16.84
N THR A 197 -6.92 -4.01 17.96
CA THR A 197 -7.05 -3.02 19.05
C THR A 197 -5.80 -2.20 19.29
N THR A 198 -4.64 -2.75 18.97
CA THR A 198 -3.33 -2.07 19.09
C THR A 198 -2.88 -1.56 17.72
N PRO A 199 -2.69 -0.24 17.56
CA PRO A 199 -2.19 0.36 16.32
C PRO A 199 -0.74 -0.05 16.01
N LEU A 200 -0.40 -0.09 14.72
CA LEU A 200 0.98 -0.14 14.27
C LEU A 200 1.59 1.26 14.30
N VAL A 201 2.72 1.43 14.98
CA VAL A 201 3.44 2.71 15.07
C VAL A 201 4.82 2.57 14.45
N ILE A 202 5.12 3.41 13.46
CA ILE A 202 6.39 3.53 12.76
C ILE A 202 6.97 4.91 13.12
N SER A 203 8.04 4.92 13.90
CA SER A 203 8.63 6.16 14.39
C SER A 203 10.10 6.01 14.78
N GLY A 204 10.82 7.12 14.79
CA GLY A 204 12.19 7.16 15.32
C GLY A 204 13.25 6.80 14.28
N GLY A 205 13.01 7.11 13.00
CA GLY A 205 13.94 6.83 11.90
C GLY A 205 13.88 5.39 11.42
N VAL A 206 12.70 4.77 11.51
CA VAL A 206 12.44 3.42 11.05
C VAL A 206 12.22 3.40 9.54
N THR A 207 12.73 2.37 8.88
CA THR A 207 12.47 2.08 7.47
C THR A 207 11.71 0.76 7.32
N VAL A 208 10.57 0.76 6.63
CA VAL A 208 9.80 -0.47 6.41
C VAL A 208 9.40 -0.67 4.94
N GLY A 209 9.46 -1.92 4.51
CA GLY A 209 9.11 -2.38 3.17
C GLY A 209 10.16 -2.06 2.11
N GLY A 210 9.76 -2.35 0.88
CA GLY A 210 10.49 -2.14 -0.36
C GLY A 210 9.52 -1.98 -1.53
N THR A 211 10.06 -1.96 -2.75
CA THR A 211 9.21 -1.88 -3.95
C THR A 211 8.35 -3.14 -4.06
N GLY A 212 7.03 -2.99 -4.00
CA GLY A 212 6.08 -4.11 -4.09
C GLY A 212 5.69 -4.71 -2.74
N GLU A 213 6.27 -4.23 -1.64
CA GLU A 213 5.94 -4.70 -0.30
C GLU A 213 4.68 -4.05 0.26
N VAL A 214 4.10 -4.70 1.27
CA VAL A 214 2.86 -4.29 1.91
C VAL A 214 3.08 -4.10 3.41
N ILE A 215 2.51 -3.02 3.94
CA ILE A 215 2.38 -2.80 5.38
C ILE A 215 0.89 -2.86 5.70
N CYS A 216 0.48 -3.88 6.44
CA CYS A 216 -0.92 -4.12 6.76
C CYS A 216 -1.17 -4.11 8.27
N SER A 217 -2.20 -3.38 8.70
CA SER A 217 -2.68 -3.43 10.08
C SER A 217 -4.19 -3.65 10.13
N ASN A 218 -4.60 -4.63 10.95
CA ASN A 218 -6.00 -4.82 11.35
C ASN A 218 -6.51 -3.73 12.32
N SER A 219 -5.67 -2.77 12.69
CA SER A 219 -5.99 -1.56 13.44
C SER A 219 -5.52 -0.32 12.65
N SER A 220 -5.32 0.80 13.36
CA SER A 220 -4.78 2.03 12.79
C SER A 220 -3.27 1.94 12.52
N ILE A 221 -2.78 2.73 11.56
CA ILE A 221 -1.35 2.91 11.30
C ILE A 221 -0.96 4.36 11.63
N THR A 222 0.12 4.54 12.38
CA THR A 222 0.74 5.84 12.62
C THR A 222 2.18 5.82 12.13
N VAL A 223 2.53 6.76 11.26
CA VAL A 223 3.90 7.02 10.80
C VAL A 223 4.30 8.40 11.29
N SER A 224 5.27 8.50 12.19
CA SER A 224 5.61 9.78 12.82
C SER A 224 7.11 9.93 13.05
N GLY A 225 7.68 10.98 12.45
CA GLY A 225 9.08 11.38 12.63
C GLY A 225 9.77 11.67 11.30
N GLY A 226 10.71 12.62 11.33
CA GLY A 226 11.22 13.25 10.10
C GLY A 226 12.14 12.38 9.24
N SER A 227 12.55 11.22 9.75
CA SER A 227 13.43 10.28 9.05
C SER A 227 12.78 8.93 8.80
N ASP A 228 11.49 8.78 9.14
CA ASP A 228 10.75 7.55 8.94
C ASP A 228 10.35 7.40 7.46
N VAL A 229 10.61 6.22 6.91
CA VAL A 229 10.36 5.93 5.49
C VAL A 229 9.58 4.62 5.35
N VAL A 230 8.39 4.73 4.77
CA VAL A 230 7.56 3.58 4.39
C VAL A 230 7.62 3.43 2.88
N ASN A 231 8.24 2.35 2.40
CA ASN A 231 8.39 2.09 0.97
C ASN A 231 7.21 1.33 0.37
N GLY A 232 6.55 0.50 1.16
CA GLY A 232 5.43 -0.32 0.71
C GLY A 232 4.07 0.40 0.73
N THR A 233 3.06 -0.28 0.19
CA THR A 233 1.66 0.15 0.22
C THR A 233 1.08 -0.05 1.63
N LEU A 234 0.35 0.94 2.13
CA LEU A 234 -0.32 0.89 3.42
C LEU A 234 -1.76 0.37 3.28
N TYR A 235 -2.10 -0.72 3.99
CA TYR A 235 -3.48 -1.15 4.22
C TYR A 235 -3.80 -1.05 5.71
N SER A 236 -4.72 -0.16 6.07
CA SER A 236 -5.19 0.00 7.45
C SER A 236 -6.69 -0.28 7.54
N GLN A 237 -7.06 -1.19 8.44
CA GLN A 237 -8.45 -1.42 8.81
C GLN A 237 -9.00 -0.36 9.79
N GLY A 238 -8.14 0.56 10.24
CA GLY A 238 -8.48 1.75 11.03
C GLY A 238 -8.07 3.04 10.33
N ASP A 239 -7.65 4.02 11.12
CA ASP A 239 -7.17 5.32 10.65
C ASP A 239 -5.70 5.25 10.24
N VAL A 240 -5.29 6.13 9.32
CA VAL A 240 -3.88 6.35 8.99
C VAL A 240 -3.48 7.77 9.38
N THR A 241 -2.44 7.90 10.19
CA THR A 241 -1.85 9.19 10.57
C THR A 241 -0.40 9.25 10.12
N ILE A 242 -0.03 10.31 9.39
CA ILE A 242 1.34 10.56 8.92
C ILE A 242 1.75 11.96 9.36
N ASP A 243 2.74 12.06 10.24
CA ASP A 243 3.13 13.34 10.86
C ASP A 243 4.65 13.46 11.08
N GLY A 244 5.10 14.63 11.53
CA GLY A 244 6.47 14.84 11.97
C GLY A 244 7.50 14.84 10.83
N GLY A 245 7.07 15.01 9.58
CA GLY A 245 7.95 15.03 8.41
C GLY A 245 8.24 13.66 7.79
N ALA A 246 7.48 12.64 8.16
CA ALA A 246 7.63 11.28 7.63
C ALA A 246 7.36 11.19 6.12
N THR A 247 7.91 10.15 5.48
CA THR A 247 7.69 9.88 4.05
C THR A 247 7.04 8.52 3.82
N VAL A 248 5.93 8.52 3.08
CA VAL A 248 5.28 7.30 2.58
C VAL A 248 5.35 7.27 1.06
N ASN A 249 6.02 6.25 0.51
CA ASN A 249 6.24 6.09 -0.91
C ASN A 249 5.13 5.31 -1.62
N GLY A 250 4.48 4.37 -0.92
CA GLY A 250 3.38 3.59 -1.44
C GLY A 250 2.03 4.29 -1.40
N ASP A 251 1.03 3.64 -1.99
CA ASP A 251 -0.37 4.05 -1.90
C ASP A 251 -0.90 3.79 -0.47
N ILE A 252 -1.95 4.53 -0.09
CA ILE A 252 -2.59 4.42 1.21
C ILE A 252 -4.03 4.00 1.02
N TYR A 253 -4.43 2.91 1.66
CA TYR A 253 -5.81 2.44 1.72
C TYR A 253 -6.22 2.33 3.19
N ALA A 254 -7.21 3.13 3.59
CA ALA A 254 -7.68 3.20 4.98
C ALA A 254 -9.20 2.97 5.03
N LYS A 255 -9.64 2.13 5.97
CA LYS A 255 -11.05 2.00 6.30
C LYS A 255 -11.54 3.20 7.14
N GLY A 256 -10.64 3.78 7.93
CA GLY A 256 -10.84 5.01 8.68
C GLY A 256 -10.43 6.24 7.89
N SER A 257 -10.17 7.33 8.63
CA SER A 257 -9.70 8.59 8.07
C SER A 257 -8.19 8.58 7.81
N VAL A 258 -7.74 9.42 6.88
CA VAL A 258 -6.32 9.64 6.62
C VAL A 258 -5.95 11.07 7.00
N THR A 259 -4.99 11.22 7.90
CA THR A 259 -4.43 12.52 8.31
C THR A 259 -2.97 12.60 7.90
N VAL A 260 -2.60 13.63 7.14
CA VAL A 260 -1.22 13.93 6.76
C VAL A 260 -0.87 15.33 7.23
N SER A 261 0.13 15.45 8.10
CA SER A 261 0.52 16.72 8.71
C SER A 261 2.03 16.89 8.89
N GLY A 262 2.45 18.00 9.50
CA GLY A 262 3.82 18.17 10.00
C GLY A 262 4.91 18.23 8.92
N GLY A 263 4.58 18.62 7.70
CA GLY A 263 5.54 18.63 6.59
C GLY A 263 5.76 17.27 5.94
N SER A 264 4.98 16.25 6.31
CA SER A 264 5.09 14.89 5.78
C SER A 264 4.79 14.79 4.29
N THR A 265 5.35 13.78 3.66
CA THR A 265 5.27 13.53 2.21
C THR A 265 4.58 12.22 1.91
N VAL A 266 3.59 12.25 1.00
CA VAL A 266 2.98 11.05 0.42
C VAL A 266 3.24 11.05 -1.08
N ASN A 267 4.01 10.07 -1.55
CA ASN A 267 4.31 9.89 -2.97
C ASN A 267 3.35 8.93 -3.68
N GLY A 268 2.45 8.26 -2.95
CA GLY A 268 1.36 7.46 -3.51
C GLY A 268 0.02 8.19 -3.60
N ASN A 269 -1.00 7.44 -3.98
CA ASN A 269 -2.40 7.86 -3.92
C ASN A 269 -3.00 7.59 -2.53
N ILE A 270 -4.10 8.26 -2.21
CA ILE A 270 -4.83 8.07 -0.95
C ILE A 270 -6.24 7.59 -1.24
N HIS A 271 -6.64 6.48 -0.63
CA HIS A 271 -8.00 5.94 -0.62
C HIS A 271 -8.48 5.83 0.83
N SER A 272 -9.43 6.67 1.22
CA SER A 272 -10.01 6.72 2.55
C SER A 272 -11.49 6.41 2.50
N GLN A 273 -11.95 5.39 3.22
CA GLN A 273 -13.36 5.11 3.40
C GLN A 273 -14.04 6.07 4.41
N ALA A 274 -13.30 7.06 4.91
CA ALA A 274 -13.83 8.18 5.68
C ALA A 274 -13.26 9.51 5.13
N SER A 275 -12.81 10.40 6.01
CA SER A 275 -12.30 11.73 5.63
C SER A 275 -10.81 11.71 5.29
N VAL A 276 -10.32 12.74 4.61
CA VAL A 276 -8.89 13.01 4.43
C VAL A 276 -8.57 14.43 4.90
N SER A 277 -7.56 14.58 5.75
CA SER A 277 -7.11 15.87 6.27
C SER A 277 -5.63 16.09 5.95
N LEU A 278 -5.32 17.16 5.24
CA LEU A 278 -3.96 17.56 4.87
C LEU A 278 -3.64 18.90 5.56
N THR A 279 -2.63 18.91 6.43
CA THR A 279 -2.19 20.13 7.14
C THR A 279 -0.70 20.31 6.99
N SER A 280 -0.29 21.21 6.09
CA SER A 280 1.12 21.38 5.72
C SER A 280 1.74 20.10 5.12
N ALA A 281 0.95 19.35 4.34
CA ALA A 281 1.37 18.10 3.70
C ALA A 281 1.94 18.33 2.29
N LYS A 282 2.80 17.42 1.83
CA LYS A 282 3.32 17.39 0.46
C LYS A 282 2.80 16.14 -0.27
N ILE A 283 2.09 16.35 -1.37
CA ILE A 283 1.56 15.26 -2.20
C ILE A 283 1.71 15.64 -3.68
N GLY A 284 2.31 14.73 -4.45
CA GLY A 284 2.60 14.93 -5.86
C GLY A 284 3.68 15.99 -6.14
N SER A 285 3.94 16.23 -7.42
CA SER A 285 4.87 17.23 -7.92
C SER A 285 4.37 17.83 -9.23
N SER A 286 5.06 18.85 -9.74
CA SER A 286 4.78 19.46 -11.05
C SER A 286 4.88 18.48 -12.22
N THR A 287 5.60 17.36 -12.06
CA THR A 287 5.76 16.33 -13.08
C THR A 287 4.88 15.11 -12.83
N VAL A 288 4.42 14.89 -11.60
CA VAL A 288 3.65 13.71 -11.21
C VAL A 288 2.48 14.12 -10.32
N LYS A 289 1.28 14.14 -10.88
CA LYS A 289 0.05 14.31 -10.10
C LYS A 289 -0.33 13.03 -9.38
N ARG A 290 -0.95 13.16 -8.20
CA ARG A 290 -1.50 12.05 -7.42
C ARG A 290 -3.01 12.20 -7.24
N PHE A 291 -3.64 11.15 -6.73
CA PHE A 291 -5.08 11.11 -6.54
C PHE A 291 -5.43 10.93 -5.07
N ILE A 292 -6.47 11.63 -4.64
CA ILE A 292 -7.09 11.45 -3.32
C ILE A 292 -8.53 11.03 -3.55
N TYR A 293 -8.93 9.90 -2.97
CA TYR A 293 -10.30 9.39 -2.98
C TYR A 293 -10.79 9.29 -1.54
N ALA A 294 -11.90 9.95 -1.22
CA ALA A 294 -12.46 9.97 0.13
C ALA A 294 -13.98 9.77 0.10
N ALA A 295 -14.49 8.88 0.96
CA ALA A 295 -15.93 8.74 1.16
C ALA A 295 -16.53 9.92 1.96
N GLY A 296 -15.69 10.58 2.76
CA GLY A 296 -16.04 11.78 3.53
C GLY A 296 -15.42 13.05 2.95
N THR A 297 -15.34 14.08 3.78
CA THR A 297 -14.79 15.40 3.42
C THR A 297 -13.29 15.30 3.19
N VAL A 298 -12.79 16.03 2.19
CA VAL A 298 -11.34 16.28 2.06
C VAL A 298 -11.04 17.71 2.50
N THR A 299 -10.16 17.87 3.49
CA THR A 299 -9.69 19.18 3.95
C THR A 299 -8.21 19.33 3.62
N ALA A 300 -7.82 20.46 3.04
CA ALA A 300 -6.41 20.80 2.80
C ALA A 300 -6.09 22.22 3.25
N THR A 301 -5.06 22.36 4.09
CA THR A 301 -4.61 23.62 4.67
C THR A 301 -3.11 23.66 4.97
N GLY A 302 -2.61 24.78 5.50
CA GLY A 302 -1.23 24.91 6.02
C GLY A 302 -0.21 25.47 5.03
N GLY A 303 -0.62 26.30 4.07
CA GLY A 303 0.24 27.08 3.17
C GLY A 303 1.04 26.27 2.16
N SER A 304 0.79 24.97 2.04
CA SER A 304 1.54 24.07 1.15
C SER A 304 1.05 24.13 -0.31
N THR A 305 1.91 23.66 -1.21
CA THR A 305 1.54 23.41 -2.61
C THR A 305 1.42 21.91 -2.83
N ILE A 306 0.29 21.46 -3.35
CA ILE A 306 0.02 20.05 -3.66
C ILE A 306 -0.40 19.88 -5.13
N TYR A 307 -0.03 18.74 -5.73
CA TYR A 307 -0.31 18.39 -7.12
C TYR A 307 -1.21 17.16 -7.16
N VAL A 308 -2.51 17.38 -6.97
CA VAL A 308 -3.48 16.31 -6.77
C VAL A 308 -4.80 16.57 -7.46
N ASP A 309 -5.38 15.50 -7.99
CA ASP A 309 -6.80 15.45 -8.29
C ASP A 309 -7.53 14.85 -7.06
N ILE A 310 -8.61 15.49 -6.61
CA ILE A 310 -9.30 15.14 -5.36
C ILE A 310 -10.73 14.70 -5.67
N HIS A 311 -11.07 13.48 -5.30
CA HIS A 311 -12.41 12.91 -5.36
C HIS A 311 -12.98 12.73 -3.94
N SER A 312 -13.88 13.63 -3.54
CA SER A 312 -14.64 13.51 -2.30
C SER A 312 -16.09 13.15 -2.59
N GLN A 313 -16.61 12.11 -1.95
CA GLN A 313 -18.03 11.78 -1.99
C GLN A 313 -18.90 12.78 -1.20
N THR A 314 -18.31 13.81 -0.59
CA THR A 314 -19.01 14.91 0.08
C THR A 314 -18.47 16.26 -0.43
N ASN A 315 -17.91 17.10 0.45
CA ASN A 315 -17.32 18.39 0.12
C ASN A 315 -15.78 18.35 0.13
N ILE A 316 -15.17 19.29 -0.58
CA ILE A 316 -13.75 19.59 -0.49
C ILE A 316 -13.58 20.98 0.15
N ALA A 317 -12.78 21.08 1.20
CA ALA A 317 -12.50 22.33 1.92
C ALA A 317 -11.02 22.72 1.81
N LEU A 318 -10.74 23.84 1.14
CA LEU A 318 -9.40 24.32 0.86
C LEU A 318 -9.14 25.67 1.55
N GLN A 319 -8.20 25.72 2.50
CA GLN A 319 -7.94 26.92 3.30
C GLN A 319 -6.45 27.22 3.36
N ASN A 320 -6.01 28.37 2.85
CA ASN A 320 -4.58 28.75 2.83
C ASN A 320 -3.73 27.63 2.20
N ILE A 321 -3.93 27.34 0.92
CA ILE A 321 -3.30 26.22 0.21
C ILE A 321 -3.21 26.54 -1.28
N THR A 322 -2.19 26.03 -1.96
CA THR A 322 -2.12 26.02 -3.42
C THR A 322 -2.31 24.60 -3.96
N VAL A 323 -3.26 24.41 -4.87
CA VAL A 323 -3.60 23.09 -5.44
C VAL A 323 -3.52 23.13 -6.95
N TYR A 324 -2.75 22.21 -7.53
CA TYR A 324 -2.69 21.97 -8.97
C TYR A 324 -3.36 20.64 -9.31
N GLY A 325 -4.61 20.70 -9.75
CA GLY A 325 -5.40 19.53 -10.12
C GLY A 325 -6.90 19.75 -10.01
N ASN A 326 -7.65 18.76 -10.45
CA ASN A 326 -9.10 18.80 -10.58
C ASN A 326 -9.79 18.36 -9.28
N MET A 327 -10.90 19.02 -8.95
CA MET A 327 -11.69 18.76 -7.76
C MET A 327 -13.01 18.11 -8.16
N TYR A 328 -13.34 16.98 -7.57
CA TYR A 328 -14.59 16.26 -7.78
C TYR A 328 -15.29 16.13 -6.42
N ALA A 329 -16.42 16.82 -6.23
CA ALA A 329 -17.13 16.87 -4.96
C ALA A 329 -18.65 16.87 -5.16
N LYS A 330 -19.38 15.98 -4.48
CA LYS A 330 -20.86 15.92 -4.57
C LYS A 330 -21.53 17.16 -4.00
N THR A 331 -21.00 17.72 -2.91
CA THR A 331 -21.59 18.89 -2.22
C THR A 331 -20.81 20.17 -2.42
N GLY A 332 -19.82 20.16 -3.34
CA GLY A 332 -19.08 21.33 -3.78
C GLY A 332 -17.71 21.52 -3.13
N VAL A 333 -17.03 22.59 -3.55
CA VAL A 333 -15.69 22.96 -3.11
C VAL A 333 -15.76 24.33 -2.42
N THR A 334 -15.31 24.40 -1.18
CA THR A 334 -15.21 25.65 -0.41
C THR A 334 -13.76 26.12 -0.36
N THR A 335 -13.51 27.37 -0.72
CA THR A 335 -12.17 27.98 -0.67
C THR A 335 -12.15 29.18 0.28
N GLN A 336 -11.04 29.35 1.01
CA GLN A 336 -10.79 30.57 1.76
C GLN A 336 -10.35 31.69 0.81
N GLN A 337 -11.08 32.80 0.82
CA GLN A 337 -10.81 33.94 -0.06
C GLN A 337 -9.38 34.48 0.16
N TYR A 338 -8.72 34.84 -0.94
CA TYR A 338 -7.38 35.46 -0.99
C TYR A 338 -6.18 34.61 -0.52
N LEU A 339 -6.41 33.50 0.17
CA LEU A 339 -5.32 32.63 0.67
C LEU A 339 -5.25 31.29 -0.07
N THR A 340 -6.34 30.87 -0.72
CA THR A 340 -6.39 29.61 -1.46
C THR A 340 -6.27 29.85 -2.97
N HIS A 341 -5.34 29.14 -3.62
CA HIS A 341 -5.17 29.14 -5.07
C HIS A 341 -5.46 27.74 -5.63
N LEU A 342 -6.49 27.62 -6.47
CA LEU A 342 -6.86 26.38 -7.14
C LEU A 342 -6.61 26.52 -8.65
N TYR A 343 -5.70 25.70 -9.17
CA TYR A 343 -5.38 25.58 -10.59
C TYR A 343 -5.93 24.27 -11.14
N GLY A 344 -7.22 24.25 -11.45
CA GLY A 344 -7.92 23.12 -12.04
C GLY A 344 -9.43 23.36 -12.11
N ASN A 345 -10.17 22.34 -12.56
CA ASN A 345 -11.62 22.41 -12.72
C ASN A 345 -12.34 21.79 -11.51
N ILE A 346 -13.63 22.13 -11.36
CA ILE A 346 -14.51 21.58 -10.34
C ILE A 346 -15.62 20.76 -11.02
N TYR A 347 -15.83 19.54 -10.55
CA TYR A 347 -16.80 18.58 -11.04
C TYR A 347 -17.66 18.00 -9.89
N THR A 348 -18.81 17.42 -10.24
CA THR A 348 -19.78 16.87 -9.27
C THR A 348 -19.88 15.34 -9.26
N ASN A 349 -19.04 14.66 -10.04
CA ASN A 349 -19.03 13.20 -10.22
C ASN A 349 -17.74 12.56 -9.64
N PRO A 350 -17.56 12.53 -8.31
CA PRO A 350 -16.38 11.92 -7.70
C PRO A 350 -16.39 10.39 -7.80
N THR A 351 -15.22 9.82 -8.07
CA THR A 351 -14.95 8.38 -7.97
C THR A 351 -14.86 7.96 -6.50
N ALA A 352 -15.45 6.82 -6.16
CA ALA A 352 -15.41 6.29 -4.80
C ALA A 352 -14.02 5.73 -4.44
N PRO A 353 -13.61 5.79 -3.16
CA PRO A 353 -12.37 5.16 -2.71
C PRO A 353 -12.43 3.63 -2.79
N THR A 354 -11.29 3.01 -3.14
CA THR A 354 -11.07 1.56 -3.03
C THR A 354 -10.87 1.19 -1.56
N ALA A 355 -11.50 0.13 -1.09
CA ALA A 355 -11.33 -0.36 0.27
C ALA A 355 -9.96 -1.01 0.46
N PRO A 356 -9.37 -0.96 1.67
CA PRO A 356 -8.16 -1.71 1.95
C PRO A 356 -8.41 -3.21 1.86
N VAL A 357 -7.41 -3.95 1.36
CA VAL A 357 -7.40 -5.41 1.41
C VAL A 357 -7.29 -5.86 2.87
N ALA A 358 -7.95 -6.96 3.22
CA ALA A 358 -7.84 -7.55 4.56
C ALA A 358 -6.40 -8.02 4.80
N CYS A 359 -5.89 -7.81 6.02
CA CYS A 359 -4.56 -8.30 6.36
C CYS A 359 -4.55 -9.82 6.50
N ALA A 360 -3.40 -10.42 6.20
CA ALA A 360 -3.17 -11.84 6.46
C ALA A 360 -3.47 -12.17 7.93
N SER A 361 -4.10 -13.32 8.15
CA SER A 361 -4.31 -13.86 9.49
C SER A 361 -3.10 -14.66 9.94
N TYR A 362 -2.79 -14.61 11.23
CA TYR A 362 -1.78 -15.49 11.81
C TYR A 362 -2.40 -16.85 12.09
N THR A 363 -1.96 -17.86 11.34
CA THR A 363 -2.21 -19.27 11.65
C THR A 363 -0.98 -19.81 12.34
N ALA A 364 -1.12 -20.16 13.62
CA ALA A 364 0.00 -20.70 14.39
C ALA A 364 0.45 -22.06 13.78
N PRO A 365 1.75 -22.30 13.61
CA PRO A 365 2.23 -23.62 13.18
C PRO A 365 1.91 -24.66 14.25
N THR A 366 1.68 -25.89 13.80
CA THR A 366 1.45 -27.01 14.73
C THR A 366 2.76 -27.36 15.42
N ALA A 367 2.75 -27.36 16.76
CA ALA A 367 3.91 -27.80 17.54
C ALA A 367 4.24 -29.27 17.23
N PRO A 368 5.51 -29.62 16.93
CA PRO A 368 5.92 -31.01 16.75
C PRO A 368 5.64 -31.85 17.99
N ILE A 369 5.12 -33.06 17.80
CA ILE A 369 4.87 -34.02 18.88
C ILE A 369 6.03 -35.03 18.91
N PHE A 370 6.74 -35.10 20.04
CA PHE A 370 7.85 -36.04 20.25
C PHE A 370 8.01 -36.37 21.74
N THR A 371 8.79 -37.41 22.02
CA THR A 371 9.21 -37.77 23.38
C THR A 371 10.69 -37.48 23.54
N ALA A 372 11.05 -36.79 24.63
CA ALA A 372 12.44 -36.55 24.99
C ALA A 372 12.68 -36.91 26.46
N SER A 373 13.81 -37.56 26.74
CA SER A 373 14.15 -38.06 28.07
C SER A 373 15.48 -37.54 28.63
N THR A 374 16.30 -36.90 27.78
CA THR A 374 17.66 -36.47 28.17
C THR A 374 17.86 -34.99 27.93
N ALA A 375 18.55 -34.33 28.86
CA ALA A 375 19.03 -32.97 28.68
C ALA A 375 20.36 -33.00 27.89
N ARG A 376 20.58 -31.99 27.05
CA ARG A 376 21.85 -31.80 26.34
C ARG A 376 22.49 -30.47 26.75
N ASN A 377 23.54 -30.58 27.56
CA ASN A 377 24.37 -29.44 27.97
C ASN A 377 25.76 -29.59 27.35
N ILE A 378 26.08 -28.76 26.37
CA ILE A 378 27.34 -28.80 25.63
C ILE A 378 28.36 -27.87 26.29
N THR A 379 29.36 -28.47 26.95
CA THR A 379 30.38 -27.75 27.74
C THR A 379 31.77 -27.76 27.10
N SER A 380 31.93 -28.41 25.95
CA SER A 380 33.17 -28.45 25.18
C SER A 380 32.86 -28.36 23.69
N GLN A 381 33.88 -28.02 22.90
CA GLN A 381 33.80 -28.03 21.44
C GLN A 381 33.13 -29.32 20.93
N THR A 382 32.11 -29.17 20.08
CA THR A 382 31.23 -30.29 19.68
C THR A 382 30.75 -30.12 18.24
N THR A 383 30.58 -31.24 17.53
CA THR A 383 29.92 -31.28 16.21
C THR A 383 28.56 -31.96 16.34
N ILE A 384 27.54 -31.35 15.74
CA ILE A 384 26.22 -31.94 15.49
C ILE A 384 26.16 -32.23 13.99
N THR A 385 25.95 -33.48 13.62
CA THR A 385 25.80 -33.91 12.21
C THR A 385 24.33 -33.99 11.81
N ALA A 386 24.05 -34.17 10.53
CA ALA A 386 22.70 -34.45 10.03
C ALA A 386 21.98 -35.55 10.85
N GLY A 387 20.69 -35.32 11.15
CA GLY A 387 19.86 -36.20 11.97
C GLY A 387 18.80 -35.47 12.79
N ASN A 388 17.95 -36.26 13.44
CA ASN A 388 16.92 -35.78 14.36
C ASN A 388 17.38 -36.01 15.82
N TYR A 389 17.33 -34.96 16.63
CA TYR A 389 17.78 -34.95 18.02
C TYR A 389 16.65 -34.56 18.95
N TYR A 390 16.48 -35.27 20.07
CA TYR A 390 15.35 -35.08 20.98
C TYR A 390 15.85 -34.87 22.42
N TYR A 391 15.58 -33.69 22.99
CA TYR A 391 16.07 -33.30 24.31
C TYR A 391 15.00 -32.71 25.21
N THR A 392 15.15 -32.86 26.53
CA THR A 392 14.32 -32.17 27.51
C THR A 392 14.74 -30.71 27.67
N SER A 393 16.04 -30.43 27.52
CA SER A 393 16.61 -29.09 27.43
C SER A 393 17.84 -29.11 26.53
N PHE A 394 18.13 -27.98 25.87
CA PHE A 394 19.32 -27.80 25.05
C PHE A 394 20.07 -26.55 25.51
N SER A 395 21.35 -26.67 25.86
CA SER A 395 22.17 -25.51 26.23
C SER A 395 23.60 -25.67 25.73
N THR A 396 24.22 -24.54 25.38
CA THR A 396 25.65 -24.46 25.10
C THR A 396 26.31 -23.40 25.97
N ASN A 397 27.52 -23.69 26.44
CA ASN A 397 28.41 -22.70 27.05
C ASN A 397 29.09 -21.84 25.97
N TRP A 398 30.01 -20.97 26.37
CA TRP A 398 30.93 -20.27 25.46
C TRP A 398 31.93 -21.25 24.84
N ILE A 399 31.48 -21.98 23.83
CA ILE A 399 32.21 -23.05 23.13
C ILE A 399 32.08 -22.91 21.62
N ASP A 400 32.88 -23.65 20.87
CA ASP A 400 32.71 -23.76 19.42
C ASP A 400 31.75 -24.92 19.08
N LEU A 401 30.62 -24.60 18.46
CA LEU A 401 29.63 -25.57 18.00
C LEU A 401 29.69 -25.66 16.47
N CYS A 402 29.98 -26.85 15.97
CA CYS A 402 29.91 -27.15 14.55
C CYS A 402 28.54 -27.76 14.19
N LEU A 403 27.87 -27.18 13.20
CA LEU A 403 26.70 -27.72 12.51
C LEU A 403 27.16 -28.31 11.17
N ASP A 404 27.32 -29.64 11.11
CA ASP A 404 27.73 -30.35 9.90
C ASP A 404 26.51 -30.80 9.09
N VAL A 405 26.11 -29.91 8.17
CA VAL A 405 24.96 -30.08 7.25
C VAL A 405 25.35 -30.72 5.91
N SER A 406 26.60 -31.19 5.80
CA SER A 406 27.10 -31.86 4.59
C SER A 406 26.39 -33.19 4.31
N GLY A 407 25.91 -33.85 5.37
CA GLY A 407 25.19 -35.13 5.30
C GLY A 407 23.67 -35.02 5.18
N GLY A 408 23.10 -33.81 5.22
CA GLY A 408 21.65 -33.58 5.23
C GLY A 408 21.20 -32.61 6.32
N ASP A 409 19.91 -32.70 6.68
CA ASP A 409 19.26 -31.78 7.62
C ASP A 409 19.56 -32.13 9.08
N ILE A 410 19.65 -31.10 9.92
CA ILE A 410 19.80 -31.18 11.37
C ILE A 410 18.50 -30.64 11.99
N ASN A 411 17.76 -31.52 12.67
CA ASN A 411 16.53 -31.13 13.36
C ASN A 411 16.68 -31.37 14.87
N ILE A 412 16.55 -30.33 15.66
CA ILE A 412 16.69 -30.37 17.13
C ILE A 412 15.33 -30.10 17.76
N PHE A 413 14.79 -31.08 18.49
CA PHE A 413 13.49 -31.00 19.16
C PHE A 413 13.69 -30.97 20.67
N VAL A 414 13.26 -29.86 21.30
CA VAL A 414 13.46 -29.63 22.74
C VAL A 414 12.12 -29.48 23.42
N SER A 415 11.78 -30.31 24.41
CA SER A 415 10.47 -30.22 25.07
C SER A 415 10.38 -29.07 26.10
N GLY A 416 11.50 -28.74 26.74
CA GLY A 416 11.67 -27.58 27.60
C GLY A 416 12.35 -26.41 26.88
N ASN A 417 13.20 -25.68 27.58
CA ASN A 417 13.91 -24.50 27.05
C ASN A 417 15.16 -24.87 26.25
N ALA A 418 15.50 -24.01 25.28
CA ALA A 418 16.72 -24.08 24.50
C ALA A 418 17.53 -22.78 24.63
N SER A 419 18.85 -22.88 24.71
CA SER A 419 19.74 -21.72 24.76
C SER A 419 21.07 -21.97 24.07
N SER A 420 21.70 -20.91 23.56
CA SER A 420 23.05 -21.00 23.00
C SER A 420 23.92 -19.80 23.39
N ASN A 421 25.16 -20.09 23.79
CA ASN A 421 26.26 -19.13 23.89
C ASN A 421 27.44 -19.52 22.99
N ALA A 422 27.22 -20.42 22.03
CA ALA A 422 28.29 -20.99 21.22
C ALA A 422 28.65 -20.09 20.03
N THR A 423 29.95 -20.09 19.69
CA THR A 423 30.40 -19.66 18.37
C THR A 423 29.97 -20.72 17.35
N ILE A 424 29.25 -20.30 16.31
CA ILE A 424 28.72 -21.24 15.31
C ILE A 424 29.71 -21.42 14.15
N TYR A 425 29.99 -22.68 13.84
CA TYR A 425 30.69 -23.11 12.63
C TYR A 425 29.74 -23.96 11.78
N VAL A 426 29.73 -23.76 10.46
CA VAL A 426 28.85 -24.49 9.52
C VAL A 426 29.69 -25.22 8.49
N LYS A 427 29.62 -26.54 8.49
CA LYS A 427 30.29 -27.36 7.48
C LYS A 427 29.29 -27.84 6.45
N THR A 428 29.50 -27.42 5.21
CA THR A 428 28.63 -27.73 4.06
C THR A 428 29.22 -28.78 3.10
N SER A 429 30.54 -29.01 3.15
CA SER A 429 31.25 -30.01 2.36
C SER A 429 31.46 -31.30 3.15
N THR A 430 31.41 -32.46 2.47
CA THR A 430 31.73 -33.76 3.09
C THR A 430 33.21 -33.90 3.45
N SER A 431 34.08 -33.09 2.83
CA SER A 431 35.51 -33.02 3.12
C SER A 431 35.86 -31.79 3.96
N GLY A 432 36.96 -31.88 4.72
CA GLY A 432 37.51 -30.76 5.49
C GLY A 432 37.14 -30.75 6.98
N ASN A 433 37.88 -29.93 7.73
CA ASN A 433 37.64 -29.68 9.15
C ASN A 433 36.50 -28.67 9.30
N CYS A 434 35.58 -28.90 10.23
CA CYS A 434 34.49 -27.97 10.48
C CYS A 434 34.96 -26.68 11.16
N PHE A 435 35.91 -26.78 12.08
CA PHE A 435 36.38 -25.67 12.92
C PHE A 435 37.46 -24.86 12.20
N THR A 436 37.17 -24.42 10.98
CA THR A 436 38.01 -23.51 10.19
C THR A 436 37.33 -22.14 10.12
N ASN A 437 38.11 -21.07 10.01
CA ASN A 437 37.57 -19.71 9.93
C ASN A 437 36.62 -19.50 8.74
N SER A 438 36.80 -20.26 7.64
CA SER A 438 35.91 -20.23 6.48
C SER A 438 34.48 -20.72 6.77
N ASN A 439 34.31 -21.51 7.83
CA ASN A 439 33.03 -22.08 8.24
C ASN A 439 32.44 -21.31 9.42
N LYS A 440 33.19 -20.40 10.04
CA LYS A 440 32.74 -19.63 11.19
C LYS A 440 31.72 -18.58 10.73
N MET A 441 30.55 -18.57 11.33
CA MET A 441 29.59 -17.50 11.16
C MET A 441 30.04 -16.27 11.95
N ASN A 442 30.11 -15.11 11.29
CA ASN A 442 30.39 -13.82 11.96
C ASN A 442 29.52 -12.68 11.42
N SER A 443 28.62 -12.95 10.48
CA SER A 443 27.72 -11.97 9.87
C SER A 443 26.52 -12.65 9.25
N ILE A 444 25.54 -11.89 8.78
CA ILE A 444 24.43 -12.42 7.97
C ILE A 444 24.78 -12.64 6.49
N ASP A 445 25.92 -12.13 6.00
CA ASP A 445 26.33 -12.18 4.59
C ASP A 445 27.23 -13.38 4.25
N GLU A 446 27.16 -14.44 5.06
CA GLU A 446 27.97 -15.63 4.84
C GLU A 446 27.66 -16.32 3.50
N THR A 447 28.72 -16.76 2.82
CA THR A 447 28.60 -17.48 1.53
C THR A 447 27.85 -18.81 1.65
N PHE A 448 27.85 -19.42 2.84
CA PHE A 448 27.11 -20.63 3.16
C PHE A 448 25.69 -20.38 3.70
N SER A 449 25.21 -19.13 3.70
CA SER A 449 23.91 -18.75 4.29
C SER A 449 22.73 -19.59 3.80
N ALA A 450 22.69 -19.96 2.51
CA ALA A 450 21.64 -20.83 1.96
C ALA A 450 21.52 -22.20 2.67
N SER A 451 22.60 -22.68 3.32
CA SER A 451 22.57 -23.93 4.07
C SER A 451 21.82 -23.85 5.40
N ALA A 452 21.41 -22.65 5.84
CA ALA A 452 20.58 -22.49 7.04
C ALA A 452 19.21 -23.15 6.89
N ALA A 453 18.73 -23.34 5.65
CA ALA A 453 17.53 -24.11 5.35
C ALA A 453 17.55 -25.53 5.96
N LYS A 454 18.76 -26.10 6.14
CA LYS A 454 18.99 -27.45 6.66
C LYS A 454 19.02 -27.56 8.18
N VAL A 455 18.94 -26.44 8.92
CA VAL A 455 19.00 -26.45 10.38
C VAL A 455 17.68 -25.96 10.93
N PHE A 456 17.04 -26.81 11.73
CA PHE A 456 15.79 -26.50 12.41
C PHE A 456 15.90 -26.81 13.90
N LEU A 457 15.41 -25.88 14.73
CA LEU A 457 15.26 -26.08 16.16
C LEU A 457 13.83 -25.79 16.58
N TYR A 458 13.17 -26.78 17.18
CA TYR A 458 11.95 -26.59 17.95
C TYR A 458 12.23 -26.56 19.45
N THR A 459 11.58 -25.66 20.18
CA THR A 459 11.54 -25.67 21.66
C THR A 459 10.11 -25.51 22.18
N GLY A 460 9.68 -26.41 23.08
CA GLY A 460 8.39 -26.31 23.78
C GLY A 460 8.35 -25.21 24.84
N GLY A 461 9.49 -24.61 25.15
CA GLY A 461 9.64 -23.48 26.04
C GLY A 461 10.19 -22.24 25.33
N THR A 462 11.14 -21.58 25.98
CA THR A 462 11.82 -20.37 25.51
C THR A 462 13.11 -20.71 24.77
N PHE A 463 13.39 -19.98 23.69
CA PHE A 463 14.72 -19.93 23.06
C PHE A 463 15.49 -18.68 23.49
N THR A 464 16.77 -18.79 23.82
CA THR A 464 17.60 -17.65 24.24
C THR A 464 19.02 -17.72 23.67
N LEU A 465 19.48 -16.61 23.11
CA LEU A 465 20.88 -16.40 22.73
C LEU A 465 21.57 -15.48 23.74
N GLY A 466 22.84 -15.77 24.05
CA GLY A 466 23.71 -14.83 24.75
C GLY A 466 23.97 -13.57 23.93
N GLY A 467 24.38 -12.48 24.58
CA GLY A 467 24.77 -11.24 23.89
C GLY A 467 25.97 -11.47 22.97
N GLY A 468 25.90 -11.00 21.73
CA GLY A 468 26.93 -11.16 20.70
C GLY A 468 27.04 -12.59 20.15
N VAL A 469 26.03 -13.44 20.39
CA VAL A 469 26.02 -14.83 19.94
C VAL A 469 25.17 -14.96 18.69
N ASP A 470 25.76 -15.52 17.63
CA ASP A 470 25.10 -15.72 16.34
C ASP A 470 24.27 -17.01 16.32
N TRP A 471 23.34 -17.09 15.38
CA TRP A 471 22.55 -18.31 15.15
C TRP A 471 22.36 -18.64 13.68
N PHE A 472 22.35 -19.95 13.39
CA PHE A 472 22.23 -20.49 12.05
C PHE A 472 21.11 -21.53 12.00
N GLY A 473 20.07 -21.25 11.22
CA GLY A 473 18.88 -22.09 11.07
C GLY A 473 17.60 -21.44 11.58
N THR A 474 16.49 -22.13 11.36
CA THR A 474 15.16 -21.71 11.81
C THR A 474 14.91 -22.12 13.25
N VAL A 475 14.33 -21.23 14.04
CA VAL A 475 13.85 -21.49 15.39
C VAL A 475 12.33 -21.39 15.42
N LEU A 476 11.68 -22.46 15.89
CA LEU A 476 10.28 -22.47 16.29
C LEU A 476 10.17 -22.66 17.80
N ALA A 477 9.69 -21.66 18.52
CA ALA A 477 9.47 -21.74 19.96
C ALA A 477 7.98 -21.72 20.27
N ASN A 478 7.54 -22.56 21.19
CA ASN A 478 6.21 -22.45 21.75
C ASN A 478 6.10 -21.21 22.65
N GLY A 479 7.16 -20.89 23.40
CA GLY A 479 7.28 -19.67 24.21
C GLY A 479 8.05 -18.55 23.50
N ASN A 480 8.69 -17.68 24.29
CA ASN A 480 9.41 -16.52 23.77
C ASN A 480 10.72 -16.88 23.07
N ILE A 481 11.16 -16.02 22.16
CA ILE A 481 12.48 -16.07 21.52
C ILE A 481 13.22 -14.79 21.91
N TYR A 482 14.39 -14.93 22.53
CA TYR A 482 15.27 -13.82 22.91
C TYR A 482 16.56 -13.87 22.07
N PRO A 483 16.61 -13.17 20.92
CA PRO A 483 17.88 -12.87 20.27
C PRO A 483 18.79 -12.13 21.25
N GLY A 484 20.08 -12.41 21.21
CA GLY A 484 21.07 -11.68 21.99
C GLY A 484 21.29 -10.28 21.39
N GLY A 485 21.68 -9.32 22.22
CA GLY A 485 22.13 -8.03 21.72
C GLY A 485 23.41 -8.19 20.91
N GLY A 486 23.44 -7.73 19.67
CA GLY A 486 24.58 -7.89 18.77
C GLY A 486 24.58 -9.19 17.97
N SER A 487 23.51 -9.98 18.00
CA SER A 487 23.43 -11.26 17.28
C SER A 487 23.19 -11.06 15.78
N SER A 488 23.94 -11.80 14.96
CA SER A 488 23.64 -12.06 13.55
C SER A 488 22.91 -13.40 13.42
N ILE A 489 21.79 -13.43 12.69
CA ILE A 489 20.96 -14.62 12.52
C ILE A 489 20.77 -14.91 11.03
N ILE A 490 21.01 -16.15 10.61
CA ILE A 490 20.66 -16.61 9.26
C ILE A 490 19.61 -17.71 9.41
N GLY A 491 18.38 -17.47 8.94
CA GLY A 491 17.25 -18.36 9.12
C GLY A 491 15.96 -17.59 9.36
N SER A 492 15.12 -18.09 10.26
CA SER A 492 13.85 -17.45 10.65
C SER A 492 13.49 -17.72 12.11
N LEU A 493 12.68 -16.86 12.72
CA LEU A 493 12.29 -16.92 14.14
C LEU A 493 10.78 -16.93 14.29
N HIS A 494 10.23 -18.02 14.83
CA HIS A 494 8.78 -18.20 14.95
C HIS A 494 8.40 -18.52 16.38
N SER A 495 7.44 -17.77 16.93
CA SER A 495 6.89 -18.03 18.25
C SER A 495 5.40 -18.36 18.16
N ILE A 496 4.98 -19.53 18.64
CA ILE A 496 3.59 -20.00 18.57
C ILE A 496 2.71 -19.18 19.52
N ASN A 497 3.06 -19.16 20.81
CA ASN A 497 2.28 -18.54 21.88
C ASN A 497 3.03 -17.42 22.61
N GLY A 498 4.26 -17.12 22.22
CA GLY A 498 5.11 -16.12 22.84
C GLY A 498 5.41 -14.93 21.92
N SER A 499 6.47 -14.21 22.27
CA SER A 499 6.98 -13.04 21.56
C SER A 499 8.40 -13.26 21.04
N VAL A 500 8.77 -12.57 19.97
CA VAL A 500 10.14 -12.53 19.44
C VAL A 500 10.78 -11.18 19.82
N ASN A 501 11.96 -11.25 20.44
CA ASN A 501 12.71 -10.13 21.03
C ASN A 501 11.98 -9.32 22.13
N PRO A 502 11.50 -9.94 23.23
CA PRO A 502 10.82 -9.21 24.31
C PRO A 502 11.70 -8.20 25.07
N ASN A 503 13.02 -8.37 25.03
CA ASN A 503 13.99 -7.59 25.81
C ASN A 503 14.58 -6.38 25.06
N SER A 504 14.18 -6.13 23.81
CA SER A 504 14.56 -4.93 23.05
C SER A 504 16.05 -4.82 22.69
N THR A 505 16.75 -5.94 22.57
CA THR A 505 18.17 -5.91 22.22
C THR A 505 18.36 -5.84 20.71
N TRP A 506 19.43 -5.16 20.26
CA TRP A 506 19.71 -5.03 18.83
C TRP A 506 20.09 -6.39 18.21
N TYR A 507 19.59 -6.71 17.01
CA TYR A 507 19.98 -7.89 16.24
C TYR A 507 19.77 -7.67 14.73
N GLU A 508 20.37 -8.53 13.92
CA GLU A 508 20.10 -8.59 12.48
C GLU A 508 19.74 -10.01 12.04
N ILE A 509 18.87 -10.12 11.04
CA ILE A 509 18.45 -11.42 10.51
C ILE A 509 18.35 -11.40 8.98
N LYS A 510 19.02 -12.38 8.36
CA LYS A 510 18.83 -12.75 6.96
C LYS A 510 17.89 -13.94 6.86
N TYR A 511 16.86 -13.77 6.05
CA TYR A 511 15.87 -14.79 5.83
C TYR A 511 16.41 -15.94 4.99
N VAL A 512 16.21 -17.16 5.47
CA VAL A 512 16.38 -18.41 4.72
C VAL A 512 15.25 -19.35 5.13
N GLN A 513 14.44 -19.78 4.16
CA GLN A 513 13.33 -20.69 4.39
C GLN A 513 13.84 -22.06 4.87
N SER A 514 13.21 -22.63 5.90
CA SER A 514 13.56 -23.95 6.43
C SER A 514 13.04 -25.09 5.56
N ASN A 515 13.83 -26.12 5.34
CA ASN A 515 13.38 -27.39 4.75
C ASN A 515 12.32 -28.08 5.64
N TYR A 516 12.49 -28.03 6.96
CA TYR A 516 11.59 -28.70 7.89
C TYR A 516 10.24 -27.98 7.97
N LEU A 517 10.26 -26.67 8.25
CA LEU A 517 9.03 -25.88 8.43
C LEU A 517 8.25 -25.65 7.13
N SER A 518 8.89 -25.77 5.96
CA SER A 518 8.16 -25.70 4.68
C SER A 518 7.45 -27.00 4.32
N SER A 519 7.83 -28.12 4.93
CA SER A 519 7.27 -29.45 4.65
C SER A 519 6.28 -29.94 5.71
N HIS A 520 6.06 -29.17 6.78
CA HIS A 520 5.23 -29.49 7.94
C HIS A 520 4.47 -28.25 8.42
#